data_AF-A0A7L4NKF2-F1
#
_entry.id   AF-A0A7L4NKF2-F1
#
_cell.length_a   1.000
_cell.length_b   1.000
_cell.length_c   1.000
_cell.angle_alpha   90.00
_cell.angle_beta   90.00
_cell.angle_gamma   90.00
#
_symmetry.space_group_name_H-M   'P 1'
#
loop_
_entity.id
_entity.type
_entity.pdbx_description
1 polymer ?
#
loop_
_entity_poly.entity_id
_entity_poly.type
_entity_poly.pdbx_seq_one_letter_code
_entity_poly.pdbx_strand_id
1 'polypeptide(L)'
;ILEQHPLHFSLHDGKVLKLCPARGEQTWALNIKRGILSVLQTAQASTARAVVEEVDVLGICPTRYQQKGPVLVKTRDLNLCSHHYSGFPSVQSVVLPHTASEQQMLSSKLECVQSMQDGVLAEAKC
;
A
#
# COMPACT_ATOMS: atom_id res chain seq x y z
N ILE A 1 -7.96 17.52 14.59
CA ILE A 1 -8.22 17.39 13.13
C ILE A 1 -8.13 15.94 12.69
N LEU A 2 -6.98 15.26 12.84
CA LEU A 2 -6.85 13.83 12.46
C LEU A 2 -7.87 12.92 13.19
N GLU A 3 -8.01 13.08 14.50
CA GLU A 3 -8.92 12.29 15.33
C GLU A 3 -10.37 12.80 15.34
N GLN A 4 -10.64 13.93 14.69
CA GLN A 4 -11.94 14.60 14.78
C GLN A 4 -13.09 13.77 14.19
N HIS A 5 -12.79 12.98 13.17
CA HIS A 5 -13.77 12.14 12.49
C HIS A 5 -13.29 10.68 12.51
N PRO A 6 -14.04 9.74 13.12
CA PRO A 6 -13.70 8.32 13.02
C PRO A 6 -13.88 7.85 11.57
N LEU A 7 -12.96 7.01 11.10
CA LEU A 7 -13.05 6.39 9.78
C LEU A 7 -13.60 4.97 9.93
N HIS A 8 -14.78 4.72 9.36
CA HIS A 8 -15.30 3.36 9.21
C HIS A 8 -14.72 2.73 7.96
N PHE A 9 -14.29 1.47 8.07
CA PHE A 9 -13.75 0.68 6.96
C PHE A 9 -14.15 -0.79 7.09
N SER A 10 -14.14 -1.50 5.97
CA SER A 10 -14.27 -2.96 5.96
C SER A 10 -12.91 -3.61 5.73
N LEU A 11 -12.57 -4.54 6.62
CA LEU A 11 -11.40 -5.41 6.51
C LEU A 11 -11.90 -6.84 6.41
N HIS A 12 -11.58 -7.51 5.31
CA HIS A 12 -11.97 -8.89 5.07
C HIS A 12 -10.75 -9.65 4.54
N ASP A 13 -10.41 -10.77 5.17
CA ASP A 13 -9.27 -11.60 4.78
C ASP A 13 -7.95 -10.82 4.64
N GLY A 14 -7.71 -9.87 5.55
CA GLY A 14 -6.53 -9.01 5.54
C GLY A 14 -6.55 -7.89 4.50
N LYS A 15 -7.62 -7.76 3.70
CA LYS A 15 -7.76 -6.71 2.67
C LYS A 15 -8.76 -5.64 3.07
N VAL A 16 -8.40 -4.38 2.84
CA VAL A 16 -9.30 -3.24 3.00
C VAL A 16 -10.16 -3.14 1.75
N LEU A 17 -11.48 -3.30 1.88
CA LEU A 17 -12.39 -3.34 0.74
C LEU A 17 -13.11 -2.02 0.50
N LYS A 18 -13.49 -1.32 1.57
CA LYS A 18 -14.25 -0.07 1.48
C LYS A 18 -13.90 0.87 2.63
N LEU A 19 -13.86 2.16 2.32
CA LEU A 19 -13.73 3.26 3.28
C LEU A 19 -14.99 4.11 3.27
N CYS A 20 -15.42 4.58 4.43
CA CYS A 20 -16.55 5.47 4.62
C CYS A 20 -16.10 6.75 5.36
N PRO A 21 -15.42 7.68 4.67
CA PRO A 21 -14.97 8.93 5.27
C PRO A 21 -16.14 9.89 5.55
N ALA A 22 -15.99 10.73 6.58
CA ALA A 22 -16.93 11.82 6.84
C ALA A 22 -16.88 12.85 5.70
N ARG A 23 -18.02 13.45 5.34
CA ARG A 23 -18.11 14.43 4.24
C ARG A 23 -17.18 15.64 4.41
N GLY A 24 -16.87 16.02 5.65
CA GLY A 24 -15.99 17.16 5.99
C GLY A 24 -14.56 16.76 6.35
N GLU A 25 -14.17 15.49 6.21
CA GLU A 25 -12.80 15.05 6.50
C GLU A 25 -11.82 15.69 5.50
N GLN A 26 -10.76 16.33 6.03
CA GLN A 26 -9.72 16.89 5.18
C GLN A 26 -8.92 15.79 4.50
N THR A 27 -8.63 15.95 3.21
CA THR A 27 -7.94 14.93 2.38
C THR A 27 -6.61 14.47 2.98
N TRP A 28 -5.81 15.37 3.54
CA TRP A 28 -4.52 15.00 4.16
C TRP A 28 -4.72 14.10 5.38
N ALA A 29 -5.72 14.38 6.22
CA ALA A 29 -6.02 13.59 7.40
C ALA A 29 -6.54 12.21 7.00
N LEU A 30 -7.39 12.16 5.96
CA LEU A 30 -7.84 10.91 5.37
C LEU A 30 -6.68 10.09 4.79
N ASN A 31 -5.69 10.74 4.15
CA ASN A 31 -4.52 10.06 3.59
C ASN A 31 -3.59 9.49 4.67
N ILE A 32 -3.45 10.16 5.83
CA ILE A 32 -2.74 9.56 6.98
C ILE A 32 -3.46 8.28 7.44
N LYS A 33 -4.79 8.32 7.57
CA LYS A 33 -5.59 7.14 7.94
C LYS A 33 -5.45 6.01 6.91
N ARG A 34 -5.47 6.34 5.61
CA ARG A 34 -5.20 5.38 4.52
C ARG A 34 -3.80 4.78 4.60
N GLY A 35 -2.80 5.57 4.97
CA GLY A 35 -1.43 5.10 5.21
C GLY A 35 -1.37 4.06 6.33
N ILE A 36 -2.03 4.32 7.46
CA ILE A 36 -2.15 3.35 8.55
C ILE A 36 -2.82 2.06 8.06
N LEU A 37 -3.95 2.18 7.33
CA LEU A 37 -4.66 1.01 6.80
C LEU A 37 -3.83 0.20 5.79
N SER A 38 -2.99 0.86 4.98
CA SER A 38 -2.06 0.21 4.03
C SER A 38 -1.06 -0.71 4.76
N VAL A 39 -0.56 -0.28 5.93
CA VAL A 39 0.33 -1.06 6.79
C VAL A 39 -0.39 -2.26 7.40
N LEU A 40 -1.67 -2.10 7.76
CA LEU A 40 -2.50 -3.18 8.34
C LEU A 40 -2.93 -4.23 7.31
N GLN A 41 -2.93 -3.90 6.01
CA GLN A 41 -3.25 -4.88 4.97
C GLN A 41 -2.23 -6.02 4.93
N THR A 42 -2.73 -7.25 4.90
CA THR A 42 -1.93 -8.48 4.94
C THR A 42 -2.52 -9.54 4.02
N ALA A 43 -1.73 -10.57 3.76
CA ALA A 43 -2.14 -11.72 2.95
C ALA A 43 -2.55 -12.88 3.87
N GLN A 44 -3.54 -13.66 3.44
CA GLN A 44 -3.85 -14.93 4.12
C GLN A 44 -2.65 -15.88 4.05
N ALA A 45 -2.53 -16.76 5.04
CA ALA A 45 -1.44 -17.73 5.15
C ALA A 45 -1.27 -18.60 3.88
N SER A 46 -2.37 -18.97 3.23
CA SER A 46 -2.37 -19.73 1.96
C SER A 46 -1.76 -18.95 0.79
N THR A 47 -1.83 -17.61 0.83
CA THR A 47 -1.29 -16.69 -0.17
C THR A 47 0.10 -16.15 0.16
N ALA A 48 0.69 -16.53 1.30
CA ALA A 48 1.96 -16.01 1.82
C ALA A 48 3.22 -16.37 0.99
N ARG A 49 3.06 -17.05 -0.16
CA ARG A 49 4.12 -17.24 -1.17
C ARG A 49 3.77 -16.68 -2.55
N ALA A 50 2.68 -15.92 -2.66
CA ALA A 50 2.18 -15.39 -3.92
C ALA A 50 2.49 -13.89 -4.08
N VAL A 51 2.48 -13.46 -5.34
CA VAL A 51 2.33 -12.04 -5.68
C VAL A 51 0.83 -11.78 -5.80
N VAL A 52 0.34 -10.79 -5.06
CA VAL A 52 -1.07 -10.40 -5.01
C VAL A 52 -1.17 -8.92 -5.31
N GLU A 53 -2.19 -8.53 -6.07
CA GLU A 53 -2.49 -7.12 -6.27
C GLU A 53 -3.09 -6.53 -4.99
N GLU A 54 -2.47 -5.47 -4.47
CA GLU A 54 -2.99 -4.69 -3.35
C GLU A 54 -3.34 -3.28 -3.81
N VAL A 55 -4.49 -2.79 -3.33
CA VAL A 55 -4.99 -1.45 -3.58
C VAL A 55 -4.96 -0.67 -2.27
N ASP A 56 -4.19 0.43 -2.23
CA ASP A 56 -4.12 1.31 -1.06
C ASP A 56 -3.65 2.74 -1.41
N VAL A 57 -3.10 3.46 -0.42
CA VAL A 57 -2.62 4.85 -0.59
C VAL A 57 -1.53 5.00 -1.64
N LEU A 58 -0.80 3.93 -1.97
CA LEU A 58 0.25 3.90 -3.00
C LEU A 58 -0.32 3.55 -4.39
N GLY A 59 -1.63 3.35 -4.52
CA GLY A 59 -2.27 2.93 -5.77
C GLY A 59 -2.47 1.42 -5.83
N ILE A 60 -2.36 0.85 -7.03
CA ILE A 60 -2.55 -0.57 -7.29
C ILE A 60 -1.18 -1.19 -7.53
N CYS A 61 -0.70 -1.96 -6.56
CA CYS A 61 0.68 -2.46 -6.53
C CYS A 61 0.73 -4.00 -6.54
N PRO A 62 1.52 -4.61 -7.44
CA PRO A 62 1.86 -6.02 -7.33
C PRO A 62 2.72 -6.23 -6.07
N THR A 63 2.18 -6.91 -5.07
CA THR A 63 2.80 -7.08 -3.77
C THR A 63 3.19 -8.52 -3.53
N ARG A 64 4.45 -8.73 -3.17
CA ARG A 64 4.97 -10.06 -2.85
C ARG A 64 4.93 -10.29 -1.35
N TYR A 65 4.31 -11.40 -0.97
CA TYR A 65 4.31 -11.90 0.40
C TYR A 65 5.25 -13.10 0.52
N GLN A 66 5.98 -13.15 1.62
CA GLN A 66 6.91 -14.24 1.95
C GLN A 66 6.85 -14.55 3.44
N GLN A 67 6.40 -15.76 3.78
CA GLN A 67 6.53 -16.26 5.15
C GLN A 67 8.00 -16.56 5.46
N LYS A 68 8.58 -15.87 6.45
CA LYS A 68 9.94 -16.10 6.96
C LYS A 68 9.89 -16.43 8.46
N GLY A 69 9.80 -17.72 8.78
CA GLY A 69 9.62 -18.16 10.16
C GLY A 69 8.30 -17.63 10.74
N PRO A 70 8.31 -16.93 11.90
CA PRO A 70 7.10 -16.41 12.52
C PRO A 70 6.59 -15.10 11.88
N VAL A 71 7.37 -14.47 10.99
CA VAL A 71 7.01 -13.18 10.39
C VAL A 71 6.62 -13.33 8.92
N LEU A 72 5.73 -12.44 8.47
CA LEU A 72 5.34 -12.29 7.08
C LEU A 72 6.04 -11.05 6.52
N VAL A 73 6.83 -11.22 5.47
CA VAL A 73 7.52 -10.14 4.77
C VAL A 73 6.72 -9.74 3.54
N LYS A 74 6.31 -8.48 3.50
CA LYS A 74 5.54 -7.84 2.43
C LYS A 74 6.49 -6.90 1.68
N THR A 75 6.65 -7.10 0.37
CA THR A 75 7.56 -6.30 -0.47
C THR A 75 6.85 -5.77 -1.71
N ARG A 76 7.11 -4.51 -2.05
CA ARG A 76 6.58 -3.83 -3.22
C ARG A 76 7.67 -3.07 -3.94
N ASP A 77 7.71 -3.24 -5.25
CA ASP A 77 8.43 -2.33 -6.13
C ASP A 77 7.48 -1.23 -6.57
N LEU A 78 7.70 0.01 -6.10
CA LEU A 78 6.77 1.12 -6.33
C LEU A 78 6.81 1.59 -7.78
N ASN A 79 7.83 1.19 -8.54
CA ASN A 79 7.94 1.42 -9.97
C ASN A 79 6.89 0.64 -10.77
N LEU A 80 6.37 -0.45 -10.20
CA LEU A 80 5.38 -1.33 -10.83
C LEU A 80 3.95 -1.00 -10.40
N CYS A 81 3.76 -0.01 -9.53
CA CYS A 81 2.42 0.40 -9.10
C CYS A 81 1.73 1.24 -10.17
N SER A 82 0.48 0.90 -10.50
CA SER A 82 -0.39 1.72 -11.34
C SER A 82 -1.28 2.61 -10.48
N HIS A 83 -1.78 3.71 -11.06
CA HIS A 83 -2.54 4.73 -10.33
C HIS A 83 -1.83 5.31 -9.09
N HIS A 84 -0.52 5.06 -8.95
CA HIS A 84 0.33 5.80 -8.04
C HIS A 84 0.32 7.26 -8.53
N TYR A 85 0.14 8.21 -7.61
CA TYR A 85 0.22 9.62 -7.96
C TYR A 85 1.67 9.91 -8.35
N SER A 86 1.98 9.82 -9.64
CA SER A 86 3.21 10.30 -10.22
C SER A 86 3.13 11.82 -10.24
N GLY A 87 3.50 12.42 -9.10
CA GLY A 87 3.74 13.85 -9.04
C GLY A 87 4.87 14.19 -10.00
N PHE A 88 4.55 14.48 -11.25
CA PHE A 88 5.49 15.15 -12.10
C PHE A 88 5.37 16.66 -11.85
N PRO A 89 6.51 17.32 -11.59
CA PRO A 89 6.58 18.77 -11.41
C PRO A 89 6.17 19.44 -12.73
N SER A 90 5.83 20.72 -12.66
CA SER A 90 5.59 21.76 -13.69
C SER A 90 6.22 21.67 -15.11
N VAL A 91 6.46 20.48 -15.67
CA VAL A 91 7.28 20.22 -16.86
C VAL A 91 6.44 19.44 -17.84
N GLN A 92 6.10 20.07 -18.97
CA GLN A 92 5.41 19.40 -20.07
C GLN A 92 6.41 18.48 -20.77
N SER A 93 6.20 17.17 -20.65
CA SER A 93 7.02 16.15 -21.30
C SER A 93 6.14 15.08 -21.93
N VAL A 94 6.67 14.41 -22.96
CA VAL A 94 6.03 13.29 -23.64
C VAL A 94 6.89 12.05 -23.42
N VAL A 95 6.27 10.94 -23.03
CA VAL A 95 6.95 9.65 -22.84
C VAL A 95 7.35 9.12 -24.22
N LEU A 96 8.65 8.92 -24.44
CA LEU A 96 9.17 8.35 -25.70
C LEU A 96 9.09 6.81 -25.65
N PRO A 97 8.60 6.14 -26.71
CA PRO A 97 8.25 4.72 -26.69
C PRO A 97 9.43 3.74 -26.57
N HIS A 98 10.68 4.21 -26.64
CA HIS A 98 11.88 3.36 -26.64
C HIS A 98 12.81 3.58 -25.44
N THR A 99 12.44 4.42 -24.47
CA THR A 99 13.31 4.82 -23.34
C THR A 99 12.70 4.55 -21.97
N ALA A 100 11.53 3.90 -21.90
CA ALA A 100 10.78 3.73 -20.66
C ALA A 100 11.56 3.03 -19.52
N SER A 101 12.50 2.13 -19.86
CA SER A 101 13.37 1.47 -18.86
C SER A 101 14.61 2.29 -18.48
N GLU A 102 15.07 3.21 -19.32
CA GLU A 102 16.28 4.03 -19.08
C GLU A 102 15.98 5.39 -18.45
N GLN A 103 14.71 5.82 -18.44
CA GLN A 103 14.25 7.10 -17.90
C GLN A 103 13.65 7.02 -16.50
N GLN A 104 13.79 5.89 -15.80
CA GLN A 104 13.30 5.76 -14.43
C GLN A 104 14.16 6.59 -13.46
N MET A 105 13.86 7.90 -13.39
CA MET A 105 14.62 8.86 -12.59
C MET A 105 14.49 8.60 -11.08
N LEU A 106 13.39 7.99 -10.66
CA LEU A 106 13.15 7.60 -9.28
C LEU A 106 12.84 6.10 -9.24
N SER A 107 13.65 5.37 -8.50
CA SER A 107 13.40 3.98 -8.15
C SER A 107 13.11 3.89 -6.66
N SER A 108 11.99 3.26 -6.29
CA SER A 108 11.60 3.11 -4.89
C SER A 108 11.03 1.73 -4.62
N LYS A 109 11.38 1.20 -3.45
CA LYS A 109 10.93 -0.09 -2.95
C LYS A 109 10.41 0.10 -1.53
N LEU A 110 9.28 -0.55 -1.21
CA LEU A 110 8.76 -0.63 0.14
C LEU A 110 8.87 -2.07 0.65
N GLU A 111 9.36 -2.22 1.86
CA GLU A 111 9.42 -3.50 2.56
C GLU A 111 8.81 -3.35 3.94
N CYS A 112 7.91 -4.27 4.28
CA CYS A 112 7.22 -4.31 5.56
C CYS A 112 7.39 -5.70 6.18
N VAL A 113 7.66 -5.76 7.47
CA VAL A 113 7.72 -6.99 8.26
C VAL A 113 6.54 -7.00 9.22
N GLN A 114 5.68 -8.01 9.11
CA GLN A 114 4.48 -8.20 9.90
C GLN A 114 4.64 -9.41 10.82
N SER A 115 4.32 -9.25 12.11
CA SER A 115 4.22 -10.36 13.07
C SER A 115 2.77 -10.66 13.38
N MET A 116 2.42 -11.94 13.38
CA MET A 116 1.05 -12.41 13.63
C MET A 116 1.01 -13.15 14.97
N GLN A 117 -0.01 -12.86 15.77
CA GLN A 117 -0.31 -13.55 17.02
C GLN A 117 -1.77 -14.00 16.99
N ASP A 118 -2.00 -15.32 17.10
CA ASP A 118 -3.35 -15.92 17.05
C ASP A 118 -4.19 -15.51 15.83
N GLY A 119 -3.53 -15.34 14.68
CA GLY A 119 -4.18 -14.91 13.43
C GLY A 119 -4.45 -13.41 13.32
N VAL A 120 -4.07 -12.62 14.32
CA VAL A 120 -4.19 -11.16 14.35
C VAL A 120 -2.81 -10.51 14.16
N LEU A 121 -2.76 -9.40 13.42
CA LEU A 121 -1.53 -8.63 13.25
C LEU A 121 -1.13 -7.96 14.57
N ALA A 122 0.01 -8.34 15.14
CA ALA A 122 0.52 -7.82 16.40
C ALA A 122 1.45 -6.62 16.19
N GLU A 123 2.34 -6.69 15.19
CA GLU A 123 3.27 -5.62 14.86
C GLU A 123 3.49 -5.56 13.34
N ALA A 124 3.65 -4.35 12.81
CA ALA A 124 4.08 -4.13 11.44
C ALA A 124 5.16 -3.04 11.39
N LYS A 125 6.27 -3.32 10.71
CA LYS A 125 7.41 -2.41 10.54
C LYS A 125 7.66 -2.18 9.06
N CYS A 126 7.47 -0.95 8.63
CA CYS A 126 7.80 -0.38 7.33
C CYS A 126 8.56 0.91 7.62
#